data_AF-A0A157PAW4-F1
#
_entry.id   AF-A0A157PAW4-F1
#
_cell.length_a   1.000
_cell.length_b   1.000
_cell.length_c   1.000
_cell.angle_alpha   90.00
_cell.angle_beta   90.00
_cell.angle_gamma   90.00
#
_symmetry.space_group_name_H-M   'P 1'
#
loop_
_entity.id
_entity.type
_entity.pdbx_description
1 polymer ?
#
loop_
_entity_poly.entity_id
_entity_poly.type
_entity_poly.pdbx_seq_one_letter_code
_entity_poly.pdbx_strand_id
1 'polypeptide(L)' 'MGIKAFSAHILDFPDLQAERDDRDQLTRDGIDSARAGNTVSHEQVRAWVESLGQAKPLPMPQPTGRRNTSR' A
#
# COMPACT_ATOMS: atom_id res chain seq x y z
N MET A 1 -16.85 -28.52 -30.18
CA MET A 1 -16.68 -28.15 -28.76
C MET A 1 -15.48 -27.21 -28.70
N GLY A 2 -15.70 -25.90 -28.66
CA GLY A 2 -14.63 -24.92 -28.81
C GLY A 2 -14.88 -23.75 -27.88
N ILE A 3 -14.14 -23.69 -26.77
CA ILE A 3 -14.04 -22.50 -25.95
C ILE A 3 -13.15 -21.54 -26.75
N LYS A 4 -13.76 -20.72 -27.61
CA LYS A 4 -13.07 -19.60 -28.25
C LYS A 4 -13.70 -18.31 -27.74
N ALA A 5 -12.82 -17.40 -27.34
CA ALA A 5 -13.07 -16.02 -26.93
C ALA A 5 -13.50 -15.78 -25.48
N PHE A 6 -12.53 -15.90 -24.55
CA PHE A 6 -12.49 -15.08 -23.34
C PHE A 6 -11.26 -14.16 -23.41
N SER A 7 -11.14 -13.33 -24.46
CA SER A 7 -9.94 -12.49 -24.65
C SER A 7 -10.13 -11.17 -25.40
N ALA A 8 -11.36 -10.67 -25.59
CA ALA A 8 -11.52 -9.39 -26.29
C ALA A 8 -12.70 -8.52 -25.83
N HIS A 9 -13.12 -8.62 -24.56
CA HIS A 9 -14.18 -7.76 -24.03
C HIS A 9 -13.97 -7.32 -22.56
N ILE A 10 -12.72 -7.35 -22.06
CA ILE A 10 -12.39 -6.92 -20.68
C ILE A 10 -11.93 -5.45 -20.62
N LEU A 11 -11.77 -4.77 -21.76
CA LEU A 11 -11.18 -3.42 -21.80
C LEU A 11 -12.15 -2.28 -22.15
N ASP A 12 -13.45 -2.54 -22.29
CA ASP A 12 -14.45 -1.52 -22.65
C ASP A 12 -15.41 -1.19 -21.50
N PHE A 13 -14.91 -1.26 -20.26
CA PHE A 13 -15.64 -0.82 -19.08
C PHE A 13 -14.89 0.37 -18.47
N PRO A 14 -15.43 1.60 -18.59
CA PRO A 14 -14.74 2.81 -18.11
C PRO A 14 -14.44 2.74 -16.61
N ASP A 15 -15.30 2.09 -15.81
CA ASP A 15 -15.11 1.93 -14.37
C ASP A 15 -13.90 1.07 -14.01
N LEU A 16 -13.59 0.03 -14.81
CA LEU A 16 -12.38 -0.80 -14.59
C LEU A 16 -11.10 -0.05 -14.94
N GLN A 17 -11.16 0.88 -15.88
CA GLN A 17 -10.03 1.73 -16.23
C GLN A 17 -9.79 2.78 -15.15
N ALA A 18 -10.85 3.41 -14.63
CA ALA A 18 -10.76 4.31 -13.48
C ALA A 18 -10.14 3.63 -12.25
N GLU A 19 -10.60 2.42 -11.90
CA GLU A 19 -10.03 1.64 -10.78
C GLU A 19 -8.54 1.32 -11.00
N ARG A 20 -8.16 0.99 -12.23
CA ARG A 20 -6.75 0.71 -12.58
C ARG A 20 -5.89 1.95 -12.46
N ASP A 21 -6.34 3.08 -12.98
CA ASP A 21 -5.62 4.35 -12.92
C ASP A 21 -5.48 4.83 -11.46
N ASP A 22 -6.52 4.68 -10.65
CA ASP A 22 -6.50 4.98 -9.22
C ASP A 22 -5.51 4.08 -8.47
N ARG A 23 -5.53 2.77 -8.71
CA ARG A 23 -4.56 1.83 -8.10
C ARG A 23 -3.13 2.16 -8.53
N ASP A 24 -2.92 2.47 -9.80
CA ASP A 24 -1.61 2.81 -10.33
C ASP A 24 -1.10 4.11 -9.72
N GLN A 25 -1.97 5.10 -9.52
CA GLN A 25 -1.64 6.34 -8.81
C GLN A 25 -1.31 6.08 -7.33
N LEU A 26 -2.15 5.32 -6.61
CA LEU A 26 -1.90 4.95 -5.22
C LEU A 26 -0.58 4.19 -5.04
N THR A 27 -0.21 3.36 -6.02
CA THR A 27 1.06 2.64 -6.03
C THR A 27 2.25 3.61 -6.16
N ARG A 28 2.16 4.57 -7.09
CA ARG A 28 3.21 5.60 -7.25
C ARG A 28 3.35 6.46 -6.01
N ASP A 29 2.23 6.93 -5.46
CA ASP A 29 2.22 7.75 -4.24
C ASP A 29 2.81 7.00 -3.04
N GLY A 30 2.49 5.70 -2.91
CA GLY A 30 3.08 4.84 -1.89
C GLY A 30 4.60 4.69 -2.04
N ILE A 31 5.09 4.49 -3.27
CA ILE A 31 6.53 4.41 -3.56
C ILE A 31 7.23 5.73 -3.25
N ASP A 32 6.65 6.87 -3.65
CA ASP A 32 7.26 8.18 -3.42
C ASP A 32 7.24 8.56 -1.94
N SER A 33 6.19 8.20 -1.21
CA SER A 33 6.13 8.35 0.25
C SER A 33 7.23 7.52 0.95
N ALA A 34 7.44 6.27 0.51
CA ALA A 34 8.52 5.43 1.02
C ALA A 34 9.90 6.01 0.70
N ARG A 35 10.11 6.52 -0.53
CA ARG A 35 11.35 7.21 -0.94
C ARG A 35 11.60 8.48 -0.12
N ALA A 36 10.56 9.21 0.25
CA ALA A 36 10.64 10.39 1.11
C ALA A 36 10.97 10.05 2.57
N GLY A 37 11.05 8.77 2.93
CA GLY A 37 11.34 8.30 4.28
C GLY A 37 10.11 8.26 5.19
N ASN A 38 8.90 8.40 4.64
CA ASN A 38 7.64 8.22 5.40
C ASN A 38 7.38 6.73 5.64
N THR A 39 8.27 6.11 6.40
CA THR A 39 8.23 4.70 6.74
C THR A 39 8.09 4.51 8.24
N VAL A 40 7.57 3.36 8.63
CA VAL A 40 7.50 2.92 10.03
C VAL A 40 8.59 1.87 10.24
N SER A 41 9.29 1.94 11.37
CA SER A 41 10.28 0.92 11.72
C SER A 41 9.61 -0.44 11.93
N HIS A 42 10.26 -1.50 11.44
CA HIS A 42 9.81 -2.87 11.65
C HIS A 42 9.63 -3.20 13.14
N GLU A 43 10.50 -2.68 14.02
CA GLU A 43 10.41 -2.92 15.45
C GLU A 43 9.15 -2.31 16.08
N GLN A 44 8.72 -1.14 15.59
CA GLN A 44 7.50 -0.47 16.04
C GLN A 44 6.27 -1.24 15.57
N VAL A 45 6.27 -1.73 14.33
CA VAL A 45 5.20 -2.60 13.80
C VAL A 45 5.12 -3.89 14.62
N ARG A 46 6.25 -4.53 14.89
CA ARG A 46 6.29 -5.76 15.68
C ARG A 46 5.74 -5.57 17.08
N ALA A 47 6.22 -4.57 17.82
CA ALA A 47 5.75 -4.28 19.18
C ALA A 47 4.25 -3.96 19.19
N TRP A 48 3.77 -3.22 18.19
CA TRP A 48 2.34 -2.96 18.03
C TRP A 48 1.54 -4.24 17.81
N VAL A 49 1.94 -5.11 16.87
CA VAL A 49 1.25 -6.38 16.61
C VAL A 49 1.22 -7.28 17.85
N GLU A 50 2.34 -7.38 18.57
CA GLU A 50 2.44 -8.14 19.82
C GLU A 50 1.50 -7.61 20.93
N SER A 51 1.07 -6.35 20.83
CA SER A 51 0.17 -5.71 21.81
C SER A 51 -1.33 -5.89 21.50
N LEU A 52 -1.72 -6.26 20.28
CA LEU A 52 -3.13 -6.26 19.82
C LEU A 52 -4.04 -7.25 20.57
N GLY A 53 -3.46 -8.21 21.30
CA GLY A 53 -4.18 -9.16 22.16
C GLY A 53 -4.10 -8.87 23.66
N GLN A 54 -3.50 -7.74 24.06
CA GLN A 54 -3.28 -7.39 25.47
C GLN A 54 -4.36 -6.43 25.99
N ALA A 55 -4.54 -6.36 27.31
CA ALA A 55 -5.54 -5.48 27.94
C ALA A 55 -5.33 -3.98 27.65
N LYS A 56 -4.12 -3.58 27.23
CA LYS A 56 -3.80 -2.22 26.80
C LYS A 56 -2.93 -2.27 25.54
N PRO A 57 -3.52 -2.34 24.34
CA PRO A 57 -2.77 -2.37 23.09
C PRO A 57 -2.03 -1.05 22.87
N LEU A 58 -0.89 -1.12 22.21
CA LEU A 58 -0.13 0.05 21.76
C LEU A 58 -0.88 0.75 20.62
N PRO A 59 -0.71 2.08 20.48
CA PRO A 59 -1.26 2.81 19.36
C PRO A 59 -0.60 2.37 18.04
N MET A 60 -1.32 2.53 16.94
CA MET A 60 -0.80 2.24 15.60
C MET A 60 0.46 3.10 15.34
N PRO A 61 1.58 2.48 14.94
CA PRO A 61 2.81 3.20 14.65
C PRO A 61 2.63 4.26 13.57
N GLN A 62 3.25 5.42 13.77
CA GLN A 62 3.20 6.52 12.83
C GLN A 62 4.51 6.62 12.06
N PRO A 63 4.48 6.97 10.76
CA PRO A 63 5.69 7.22 9.99
C PRO A 63 6.56 8.23 10.71
N THR A 64 7.80 7.85 10.99
CA THR A 64 8.73 8.79 11.63
C THR A 64 9.34 9.59 10.50
N GLY A 65 8.89 10.83 10.29
CA GLY A 65 9.43 11.74 9.28
C GLY A 65 10.87 12.18 9.61
N ARG A 66 11.81 11.24 9.72
CA ARG A 66 13.23 11.56 9.90
C ARG A 66 13.81 11.74 8.51
N ARG A 67 13.91 13.00 8.07
CA ARG A 67 14.62 13.42 6.86
C ARG A 67 16.05 12.87 6.90
N ASN A 68 16.30 11.72 6.29
CA ASN A 68 17.64 11.26 6.00
C ASN A 68 18.19 12.18 4.88
N THR A 69 18.83 13.26 5.28
CA THR A 69 19.74 14.04 4.46
C THR A 69 21.16 13.74 4.94
N SER A 70 21.71 12.57 4.61
CA SER A 70 23.14 12.28 4.75
C SER A 70 23.53 11.01 4.00
N ARG A 71 23.99 11.16 2.76
CA ARG A 71 25.40 11.00 2.35
C ARG A 71 25.52 10.67 0.88
#